data_AF-A0A7W4E511-F1
#
_entry.id   AF-A0A7W4E511-F1
#
_cell.length_a   1.000
_cell.length_b   1.000
_cell.length_c   1.000
_cell.angle_alpha   90.00
_cell.angle_beta   90.00
_cell.angle_gamma   90.00
#
_symmetry.space_group_name_H-M   'P 1'
#
loop_
_entity.id
_entity.type
_entity.pdbx_description
1 polymer ?
#
loop_
_entity_poly.entity_id
_entity_poly.type
_entity_poly.pdbx_seq_one_letter_code
_entity_poly.pdbx_strand_id
1 'polypeptide(L)'
;MNNDVIESAIKQGENLANKINLAKTTTQLDTLYKEVENYTNFINNEFGIIDDFSEKNEKYCELSFYAYMAVNEKSDNLEYYNAHPEEMASGVEDFLDYLESMKWLQ
;
A
#
# COMPACT_ATOMS: atom_id res chain seq x y z
N MET A 1 18.30 -5.08 -10.31
CA MET A 1 17.73 -4.66 -9.01
C MET A 1 18.33 -5.48 -7.88
N ASN A 2 18.36 -4.93 -6.67
CA ASN A 2 18.84 -5.65 -5.49
C ASN A 2 17.71 -6.55 -4.96
N ASN A 3 17.89 -7.87 -5.01
CA ASN A 3 16.87 -8.83 -4.58
C ASN A 3 16.46 -8.63 -3.12
N ASP A 4 17.38 -8.21 -2.25
CA ASP A 4 17.09 -7.96 -0.83
C ASP A 4 16.10 -6.79 -0.64
N VAL A 5 16.17 -5.79 -1.52
CA VAL A 5 15.28 -4.62 -1.48
C VAL A 5 13.89 -4.97 -2.00
N ILE A 6 13.81 -5.82 -3.04
CA ILE A 6 12.53 -6.34 -3.54
C ILE A 6 11.85 -7.20 -2.47
N GLU A 7 12.57 -8.13 -1.85
CA GLU A 7 12.03 -8.97 -0.77
C GLU A 7 11.55 -8.11 0.41
N SER A 8 12.31 -7.06 0.77
CA SER A 8 11.89 -6.10 1.78
C SER A 8 10.61 -5.36 1.40
N ALA A 9 10.45 -4.94 0.15
CA ALA A 9 9.25 -4.27 -0.34
C ALA A 9 8.01 -5.18 -0.30
N ILE A 10 8.17 -6.44 -0.68
CA ILE A 10 7.10 -7.45 -0.63
C ILE A 10 6.69 -7.68 0.82
N LYS A 11 7.65 -8.00 1.70
CA LYS A 11 7.38 -8.29 3.11
C LYS A 11 6.74 -7.10 3.85
N GLN A 12 7.19 -5.88 3.56
CA GLN A 12 6.59 -4.67 4.13
C GLN A 12 5.18 -4.45 3.60
N GLY A 13 4.95 -4.65 2.30
CA GLY A 13 3.64 -4.54 1.67
C GLY A 13 2.62 -5.54 2.21
N GLU A 14 2.98 -6.82 2.29
CA GLU A 14 2.13 -7.87 2.89
C GLU A 14 1.77 -7.59 4.34
N ASN A 15 2.75 -7.13 5.14
CA ASN A 15 2.51 -6.78 6.54
C ASN A 15 1.54 -5.60 6.65
N LEU A 16 1.75 -4.55 5.84
CA LEU A 16 0.88 -3.38 5.79
C LEU A 16 -0.55 -3.77 5.37
N ALA A 17 -0.69 -4.55 4.30
CA ALA A 17 -1.97 -5.09 3.82
C ALA A 17 -2.73 -5.83 4.92
N ASN A 18 -2.04 -6.74 5.63
CA ASN A 18 -2.63 -7.48 6.74
C ASN A 18 -3.07 -6.56 7.88
N LYS A 19 -2.26 -5.56 8.26
CA LYS A 19 -2.63 -4.59 9.30
C LYS A 19 -3.86 -3.77 8.90
N ILE A 20 -3.94 -3.30 7.65
CA ILE A 20 -5.10 -2.57 7.13
C ILE A 20 -6.35 -3.46 7.19
N ASN A 21 -6.25 -4.71 6.71
CA ASN A 21 -7.39 -5.62 6.69
C ASN A 21 -7.95 -5.91 8.10
N LEU A 22 -7.05 -6.04 9.08
CA LEU A 22 -7.39 -6.33 10.48
C LEU A 22 -7.83 -5.10 11.30
N ALA A 23 -7.67 -3.88 10.76
CA ALA A 23 -8.09 -2.68 11.45
C ALA A 23 -9.61 -2.62 11.59
N LYS A 24 -10.07 -2.28 12.81
CA LYS A 24 -11.49 -2.24 13.20
C LYS A 24 -11.96 -0.86 13.61
N THR A 25 -11.04 0.09 13.77
CA THR A 25 -11.35 1.46 14.20
C THR A 25 -10.65 2.47 13.30
N THR A 26 -11.27 3.63 13.16
CA THR A 26 -10.68 4.77 12.43
C THR A 26 -9.34 5.17 13.03
N THR A 27 -9.20 5.16 14.36
CA THR A 27 -7.91 5.45 15.03
C THR A 27 -6.78 4.48 14.64
N GLN A 28 -7.10 3.19 14.41
CA GLN A 28 -6.12 2.23 13.91
C GLN A 28 -5.70 2.57 12.48
N LEU A 29 -6.66 2.94 11.63
CA LEU A 29 -6.39 3.35 10.25
C LEU A 29 -5.61 4.67 10.17
N ASP A 30 -5.93 5.66 11.01
CA ASP A 30 -5.17 6.92 11.15
C ASP A 30 -3.69 6.65 11.46
N THR A 31 -3.43 5.67 12.31
CA THR A 31 -2.05 5.25 12.61
C THR A 31 -1.40 4.58 11.41
N LEU A 32 -2.16 3.78 10.65
CA LEU A 32 -1.69 3.08 9.47
C LEU A 32 -1.40 4.02 8.30
N TYR A 33 -2.06 5.17 8.16
CA TYR A 33 -1.71 6.16 7.14
C TYR A 33 -0.23 6.57 7.19
N LYS A 34 0.33 6.69 8.40
CA LYS A 34 1.76 6.99 8.56
C LYS A 34 2.65 5.81 8.14
N GLU A 35 2.20 4.57 8.36
CA GLU A 35 2.91 3.40 7.87
C GLU A 35 2.84 3.30 6.33
N VAL A 36 1.68 3.59 5.74
CA VAL A 36 1.49 3.71 4.29
C VAL A 36 2.45 4.76 3.73
N GLU A 37 2.49 5.96 4.31
CA GLU A 37 3.40 7.04 3.87
C GLU A 37 4.87 6.61 3.91
N ASN A 38 5.31 5.94 4.99
CA ASN A 38 6.68 5.43 5.09
C ASN A 38 6.97 4.37 4.02
N TYR A 39 6.02 3.46 3.79
CA TYR A 39 6.13 2.42 2.77
C TYR A 39 6.19 3.03 1.36
N THR A 40 5.29 3.96 1.04
CA THR A 40 5.25 4.65 -0.26
C THR A 40 6.53 5.45 -0.51
N ASN A 41 7.05 6.15 0.50
CA ASN A 41 8.32 6.87 0.39
C ASN A 41 9.48 5.93 0.07
N PHE A 42 9.53 4.76 0.72
CA PHE A 42 10.53 3.73 0.45
C PHE A 42 10.42 3.21 -0.99
N ILE A 43 9.25 2.74 -1.43
CA ILE A 43 9.11 2.16 -2.78
C ILE A 43 9.25 3.20 -3.89
N ASN A 44 8.84 4.44 -3.67
CA ASN A 44 9.06 5.55 -4.61
C ASN A 44 10.56 5.80 -4.78
N ASN A 45 11.34 5.82 -3.69
CA ASN A 45 12.78 6.05 -3.77
C ASN A 45 13.52 4.92 -4.52
N GLU A 46 13.18 3.67 -4.21
CA GLU A 46 13.88 2.48 -4.71
C GLU A 46 13.44 2.06 -6.12
N PHE A 47 12.15 2.17 -6.43
CA PHE A 47 11.53 1.60 -7.64
C PHE A 47 10.85 2.63 -8.53
N GLY A 48 10.76 3.89 -8.08
CA GLY A 48 9.98 4.89 -8.79
C GLY A 48 10.60 5.42 -10.08
N ILE A 49 9.71 5.63 -11.04
CA ILE A 49 9.78 6.52 -12.21
C ILE A 49 10.10 7.97 -11.85
N ILE A 50 11.12 8.67 -12.36
CA ILE A 50 11.02 10.15 -12.35
C ILE A 50 9.77 10.50 -13.14
N ASP A 51 8.80 11.14 -12.48
CA ASP A 51 7.65 11.66 -13.19
C ASP A 51 8.10 12.93 -13.94
N ASP A 52 8.22 12.81 -15.27
CA ASP A 52 8.59 13.89 -16.18
C ASP A 52 7.63 15.10 -16.10
N PHE A 53 6.43 14.92 -15.52
CA PHE A 53 5.46 15.98 -15.26
C PHE A 53 5.54 16.56 -13.85
N SER A 54 6.36 15.99 -12.96
CA SER A 54 6.55 16.51 -11.62
C SER A 54 7.49 17.73 -11.63
N GLU A 55 7.06 18.85 -11.04
CA GLU A 55 7.87 20.06 -10.92
C GLU A 55 9.14 19.86 -10.07
N LYS A 56 9.22 18.74 -9.33
CA LYS A 56 10.25 18.45 -8.34
C LYS A 56 11.15 17.27 -8.69
N ASN A 57 10.98 16.64 -9.86
CA ASN A 57 11.63 15.37 -10.22
C ASN A 57 11.42 14.29 -9.15
N GLU A 58 10.22 14.23 -8.56
CA GLU A 58 9.89 13.23 -7.56
C GLU A 58 9.73 11.87 -8.24
N LYS A 59 10.29 10.84 -7.63
CA LYS A 59 10.12 9.47 -8.11
C LYS A 59 8.76 8.94 -7.69
N TYR A 60 8.11 8.22 -8.59
CA TYR A 60 6.80 7.63 -8.34
C TYR A 60 6.78 6.15 -8.75
N CYS A 61 6.40 5.31 -7.80
CA CYS A 61 6.10 3.90 -8.00
C CYS A 61 4.58 3.70 -7.93
N GLU A 62 3.97 3.09 -8.94
CA GLU A 62 2.51 2.90 -9.01
C GLU A 62 1.96 2.07 -7.84
N LEU A 63 2.79 1.20 -7.24
CA LEU A 63 2.44 0.46 -6.03
C LEU A 63 2.07 1.38 -4.85
N SER A 64 2.59 2.62 -4.82
CA SER A 64 2.19 3.63 -3.84
C SER A 64 0.71 4.00 -3.93
N PHE A 65 0.14 4.06 -5.14
CA PHE A 65 -1.29 4.33 -5.32
C PHE A 65 -2.14 3.23 -4.70
N TYR A 66 -1.82 1.97 -4.98
CA TYR A 66 -2.57 0.85 -4.42
C TYR A 66 -2.47 0.77 -2.88
N ALA A 67 -1.31 1.07 -2.30
CA ALA A 67 -1.17 1.12 -0.83
C ALA A 67 -2.07 2.19 -0.20
N TYR A 68 -2.18 3.38 -0.81
CA TYR A 68 -3.11 4.42 -0.34
C TYR A 68 -4.57 4.06 -0.57
N MET A 69 -4.90 3.46 -1.73
CA MET A 69 -6.25 2.98 -2.02
C MET A 69 -6.72 1.96 -1.00
N ALA A 70 -5.85 1.03 -0.58
CA ALA A 70 -6.17 0.01 0.41
C ALA A 70 -6.63 0.61 1.75
N VAL A 71 -5.89 1.59 2.30
CA VAL A 71 -6.26 2.22 3.58
C VAL A 71 -7.48 3.14 3.44
N ASN A 72 -7.60 3.87 2.32
CA ASN A 72 -8.74 4.75 2.06
C ASN A 72 -10.04 3.96 1.93
N GLU A 73 -10.06 2.92 1.09
CA GLU A 73 -11.24 2.09 0.86
C GLU A 73 -11.67 1.37 2.15
N LYS A 74 -10.71 0.80 2.89
CA LYS A 74 -10.98 0.20 4.21
C LYS A 74 -11.60 1.20 5.18
N SER A 75 -11.13 2.45 5.16
CA SER A 75 -11.65 3.53 6.02
C SER A 75 -13.07 3.91 5.65
N ASP A 76 -13.33 4.11 4.36
CA ASP A 76 -14.64 4.51 3.85
C ASP A 76 -15.73 3.44 4.10
N ASN A 77 -15.33 2.15 4.14
CA ASN A 77 -16.22 1.00 4.32
C ASN A 77 -16.02 0.27 5.66
N LEU A 78 -15.45 0.93 6.68
CA LEU A 78 -15.08 0.28 7.94
C LEU A 78 -16.24 -0.42 8.65
N GLU A 79 -17.43 0.18 8.67
CA GLU A 79 -18.62 -0.41 9.27
C GLU A 79 -19.02 -1.73 8.59
N TYR A 80 -18.93 -1.76 7.27
CA TYR A 80 -19.24 -2.95 6.48
C TYR A 80 -18.28 -4.10 6.80
N TYR A 81 -16.97 -3.86 6.75
CA TYR A 81 -15.99 -4.93 7.02
C TYR A 81 -15.93 -5.34 8.49
N ASN A 82 -16.33 -4.47 9.41
CA ASN A 82 -16.51 -4.87 10.81
C ASN A 82 -17.70 -5.83 10.98
N ALA A 83 -18.75 -5.69 10.17
CA ALA A 83 -19.89 -6.59 10.15
C ALA A 83 -19.62 -7.89 9.40
N HIS A 84 -18.65 -7.90 8.47
CA HIS A 84 -18.27 -9.04 7.63
C HIS A 84 -16.76 -9.35 7.76
N PRO A 85 -16.29 -9.79 8.94
CA PRO A 85 -14.86 -10.02 9.19
C PRO A 85 -14.23 -11.14 8.36
N GLU A 86 -15.04 -11.96 7.68
CA GLU A 86 -14.62 -12.97 6.72
C GLU A 86 -14.22 -12.39 5.36
N GLU A 87 -14.64 -11.16 5.05
CA GLU A 87 -14.33 -10.49 3.80
C GLU A 87 -13.04 -9.69 3.92
N MET A 88 -12.14 -9.88 2.95
CA MET A 88 -11.00 -9.01 2.76
C MET A 88 -11.48 -7.70 2.12
N ALA A 89 -10.93 -6.58 2.57
CA ALA A 89 -11.22 -5.31 1.93
C ALA A 89 -10.73 -5.29 0.48
N SER A 90 -11.60 -4.90 -0.46
CA SER A 90 -11.26 -4.96 -1.89
C SER A 90 -10.03 -4.11 -2.23
N GLY A 91 -9.84 -2.97 -1.56
CA GLY A 91 -8.62 -2.19 -1.75
C GLY A 91 -7.35 -2.89 -1.26
N VAL A 92 -7.46 -3.77 -0.26
CA VAL A 92 -6.34 -4.61 0.21
C VAL A 92 -6.05 -5.73 -0.78
N GLU A 93 -7.08 -6.35 -1.35
CA GLU A 93 -6.94 -7.38 -2.38
C GLU A 93 -6.24 -6.82 -3.63
N ASP A 94 -6.71 -5.67 -4.15
CA ASP A 94 -6.09 -4.99 -5.29
C ASP A 94 -4.61 -4.65 -5.03
N PHE A 95 -4.29 -4.23 -3.80
CA PHE A 95 -2.91 -3.93 -3.41
C PHE A 95 -2.02 -5.17 -3.38
N LEU A 96 -2.50 -6.29 -2.80
CA LEU A 96 -1.76 -7.55 -2.77
C LEU A 96 -1.57 -8.11 -4.19
N ASP A 97 -2.61 -8.12 -5.01
CA ASP A 97 -2.54 -8.59 -6.40
C ASP A 97 -1.51 -7.79 -7.21
N TYR A 98 -1.50 -6.46 -7.06
CA TYR A 98 -0.53 -5.62 -7.75
C TYR A 98 0.90 -5.82 -7.20
N LEU A 99 1.06 -5.98 -5.88
CA LEU A 99 2.34 -6.29 -5.22
C LEU A 99 2.93 -7.61 -5.75
N GLU A 100 2.13 -8.68 -5.76
CA GLU A 100 2.52 -10.02 -6.20
C GLU A 100 2.78 -10.09 -7.71
N SER A 101 2.09 -9.26 -8.49
CA SER A 101 2.31 -9.20 -9.94
C SER A 101 3.71 -8.72 -10.33
N MET A 102 4.42 -8.05 -9.41
CA MET A 102 5.73 -7.42 -9.61
C MET A 102 5.77 -6.42 -10.78
N LYS A 103 4.62 -5.97 -11.31
CA LYS A 103 4.53 -4.99 -12.40
C LYS A 103 5.11 -3.62 -12.04
N TRP A 104 5.24 -3.35 -10.76
CA TRP A 104 5.85 -2.15 -10.20
C TRP A 104 7.39 -2.13 -10.29
N LEU A 105 8.02 -3.25 -10.66
CA LEU A 105 9.45 -3.27 -10.98
C LEU A 105 9.64 -2.80 -12.42
N GLN A 106 10.23 -1.62 -12.59
CA GLN A 106 10.56 -1.03 -13.90
C GLN A 106 12.04 -1.17 -14.24
#